data_AF-A0A6G7XZE1-F1
#
_entry.id   AF-A0A6G7XZE1-F1
#
_cell.length_a   1.000
_cell.length_b   1.000
_cell.length_c   1.000
_cell.angle_alpha   90.00
_cell.angle_beta   90.00
_cell.angle_gamma   90.00
#
_symmetry.space_group_name_H-M   'P 1'
#
loop_
_entity.id
_entity.type
_entity.pdbx_description
1 polymer ?
#
loop_
_entity_poly.entity_id
_entity_poly.type
_entity_poly.pdbx_seq_one_letter_code
_entity_poly.pdbx_strand_id
1 'polypeptide(L)'
;MKILVVGDGMNIAEEAKKKENVTEYLTLRRGHEDVSDIMEIFEVVEPSQVAVIRDEIKSIDPDKIVVVGRLDGYVWLGTVICRFFGQFNSWNEQRENPYGKTTLNINGKPVELIAIESLDDWAYTA
;
A
#
# COMPACT_ATOMS: atom_id res chain seq x y z
N MET A 1 11.54 -12.20 7.21
CA MET A 1 10.58 -11.08 7.18
C MET A 1 9.84 -11.18 5.85
N LYS A 2 8.51 -11.15 5.85
CA LYS A 2 7.69 -11.16 4.63
C LYS A 2 7.27 -9.74 4.29
N ILE A 3 7.71 -9.22 3.15
CA ILE A 3 7.30 -7.91 2.65
C ILE A 3 6.21 -8.10 1.58
N LEU A 4 5.06 -7.49 1.81
CA LEU A 4 4.06 -7.27 0.76
C LEU A 4 4.33 -5.91 0.12
N VAL A 5 4.46 -5.88 -1.20
CA VAL A 5 4.48 -4.62 -1.95
C VAL A 5 3.09 -4.35 -2.50
N VAL A 6 2.60 -3.11 -2.36
CA VAL A 6 1.33 -2.66 -2.92
C VAL A 6 1.58 -1.50 -3.88
N GLY A 7 0.95 -1.51 -5.04
CA GLY A 7 1.07 -0.40 -6.00
C GLY A 7 -0.21 -0.10 -6.78
N ASP A 8 -0.15 0.97 -7.56
CA ASP A 8 -1.25 1.46 -8.41
C ASP A 8 -1.13 0.95 -9.86
N GLY A 9 -1.10 -0.37 -10.06
CA GLY A 9 -0.98 -0.98 -11.38
C GLY A 9 0.01 -2.14 -11.43
N MET A 10 0.34 -2.63 -12.63
CA MET A 10 1.26 -3.77 -12.83
C MET A 10 2.64 -3.36 -13.35
N ASN A 11 2.85 -2.09 -13.65
CA ASN A 11 4.07 -1.53 -14.24
C ASN A 11 5.34 -1.80 -13.42
N ILE A 12 5.23 -1.86 -12.09
CA ILE A 12 6.37 -2.08 -11.20
C ILE A 12 6.41 -3.48 -10.57
N ALA A 13 5.46 -4.37 -10.90
CA ALA A 13 5.27 -5.64 -10.20
C ALA A 13 6.51 -6.55 -10.28
N GLU A 14 7.09 -6.68 -11.48
CA GLU A 14 8.25 -7.54 -11.71
C GLU A 14 9.54 -6.95 -11.13
N GLU A 15 9.64 -5.63 -11.01
CA GLU A 15 10.79 -4.96 -10.36
C GLU A 15 10.69 -5.03 -8.84
N ALA A 16 9.47 -4.86 -8.29
CA ALA A 16 9.20 -4.99 -6.87
C ALA A 16 9.54 -6.39 -6.35
N LYS A 17 9.16 -7.44 -7.09
CA LYS A 17 9.48 -8.85 -6.72
C LYS A 17 10.97 -9.16 -6.70
N LYS A 18 11.82 -8.36 -7.34
CA LYS A 18 13.29 -8.53 -7.29
C LYS A 18 13.90 -7.94 -6.01
N LYS A 19 13.15 -7.17 -5.22
CA LYS A 19 13.64 -6.60 -3.97
C LYS A 19 13.71 -7.68 -2.89
N GLU A 20 14.66 -7.53 -1.99
CA GLU A 20 14.90 -8.50 -0.93
C GLU A 20 13.66 -8.68 -0.05
N ASN A 21 13.36 -9.93 0.34
CA ASN A 21 12.27 -10.29 1.25
C ASN A 21 10.85 -9.96 0.74
N VAL A 22 10.69 -9.51 -0.50
CA VAL A 22 9.37 -9.33 -1.13
C VAL A 22 8.79 -10.69 -1.46
N THR A 23 7.67 -11.00 -0.82
CA THR A 23 6.94 -12.27 -1.03
C THR A 23 5.85 -12.14 -2.05
N GLU A 24 5.22 -10.97 -2.13
CA GLU A 24 4.05 -10.76 -2.98
C GLU A 24 3.91 -9.30 -3.41
N TYR A 25 3.28 -9.11 -4.57
CA TYR A 25 2.90 -7.81 -5.10
C TYR A 25 1.38 -7.77 -5.31
N LEU A 26 0.74 -6.75 -4.77
CA LEU A 26 -0.70 -6.52 -4.89
C LEU A 26 -0.94 -5.20 -5.62
N THR A 27 -1.68 -5.26 -6.73
CA THR A 27 -2.19 -4.07 -7.42
C THR A 27 -3.53 -3.64 -6.83
N LEU A 28 -3.70 -2.34 -6.64
CA LEU A 28 -4.97 -1.75 -6.23
C LEU A 28 -5.94 -1.54 -7.39
N ARG A 29 -5.46 -1.46 -8.65
CA ARG A 29 -6.34 -1.21 -9.82
C ARG A 29 -7.22 -2.40 -10.20
N ARG A 30 -6.71 -3.62 -10.12
CA ARG A 30 -7.46 -4.88 -10.32
C ARG A 30 -8.41 -4.91 -11.54
N GLY A 31 -7.98 -4.42 -12.70
CA GLY A 31 -8.82 -4.39 -13.91
C GLY A 31 -9.58 -3.08 -14.13
N HIS A 32 -9.36 -2.07 -13.28
CA HIS A 32 -9.91 -0.72 -13.41
C HIS A 32 -8.83 0.28 -13.87
N GLU A 33 -8.01 -0.10 -14.86
CA GLU A 33 -6.92 0.74 -15.37
C GLU A 33 -7.40 2.07 -15.97
N ASP A 34 -8.64 2.12 -16.46
CA ASP A 34 -9.23 3.31 -17.06
C ASP A 34 -9.76 4.33 -16.04
N VAL A 35 -9.85 3.98 -14.75
CA VAL A 35 -10.32 4.90 -13.69
C VAL A 35 -9.18 5.81 -13.26
N SER A 36 -9.32 7.12 -13.48
CA SER A 36 -8.24 8.08 -13.22
C SER A 36 -7.88 8.23 -11.73
N ASP A 37 -8.87 8.37 -10.86
CA ASP A 37 -8.69 8.46 -9.42
C ASP A 37 -8.90 7.08 -8.77
N ILE A 38 -7.85 6.54 -8.16
CA ILE A 38 -7.93 5.22 -7.52
C ILE A 38 -8.96 5.17 -6.40
N MET A 39 -9.25 6.29 -5.72
CA MET A 39 -10.24 6.32 -4.65
C MET A 39 -11.65 6.12 -5.20
N GLU A 40 -11.91 6.54 -6.44
CA GLU A 40 -13.21 6.35 -7.10
C GLU A 40 -13.54 4.86 -7.25
N ILE A 41 -12.53 4.00 -7.47
CA ILE A 41 -12.68 2.54 -7.50
C ILE A 41 -13.33 2.06 -6.19
N PHE A 42 -12.84 2.54 -5.06
CA PHE A 42 -13.21 2.05 -3.74
C PHE A 42 -14.40 2.76 -3.11
N GLU A 43 -14.74 3.97 -3.58
CA GLU A 43 -15.85 4.76 -3.05
C GLU A 43 -17.12 4.64 -3.91
N VAL A 44 -16.98 4.41 -5.23
CA VAL A 44 -18.09 4.49 -6.18
C VAL A 44 -18.19 3.27 -7.10
N VAL A 45 -17.12 2.93 -7.83
CA VAL A 45 -17.18 1.93 -8.92
C VAL A 45 -17.35 0.51 -8.38
N GLU A 46 -16.49 0.10 -7.45
CA GLU A 46 -16.52 -1.24 -6.86
C GLU A 46 -16.13 -1.22 -5.36
N PRO A 47 -16.97 -0.65 -4.47
CA PRO A 47 -16.65 -0.53 -3.04
C PRO A 47 -16.39 -1.86 -2.33
N SER A 48 -16.90 -2.97 -2.86
CA SER A 48 -16.61 -4.32 -2.38
C SER A 48 -15.13 -4.68 -2.42
N GLN A 49 -14.33 -4.07 -3.33
CA GLN A 49 -12.89 -4.33 -3.42
C GLN A 49 -12.15 -3.99 -2.14
N VAL A 50 -12.64 -3.05 -1.33
CA VAL A 50 -12.04 -2.74 -0.02
C VAL A 50 -11.98 -3.99 0.87
N ALA A 51 -13.09 -4.74 0.96
CA ALA A 51 -13.15 -5.95 1.76
C ALA A 51 -12.26 -7.05 1.16
N VAL A 52 -12.31 -7.23 -0.17
CA VAL A 52 -11.51 -8.24 -0.88
C VAL A 52 -10.02 -8.01 -0.68
N ILE A 53 -9.53 -6.80 -0.94
CA ILE A 53 -8.10 -6.46 -0.77
C ILE A 53 -7.68 -6.61 0.68
N ARG A 54 -8.50 -6.13 1.61
CA ARG A 54 -8.19 -6.25 3.05
C ARG A 54 -8.06 -7.71 3.49
N ASP A 55 -8.97 -8.57 3.04
CA ASP A 55 -8.96 -9.99 3.41
C ASP A 55 -7.81 -10.74 2.72
N GLU A 56 -7.43 -10.33 1.52
CA GLU A 56 -6.21 -10.82 0.84
C GLU A 56 -4.95 -10.43 1.60
N ILE A 57 -4.79 -9.16 1.99
CA ILE A 57 -3.66 -8.71 2.82
C ILE A 57 -3.59 -9.50 4.13
N LYS A 58 -4.73 -9.77 4.78
CA LYS A 58 -4.79 -10.61 5.97
C LYS A 58 -4.39 -12.05 5.71
N SER A 59 -4.73 -12.60 4.54
CA SER A 59 -4.37 -13.97 4.14
C SER A 59 -2.88 -14.11 3.83
N ILE A 60 -2.26 -13.06 3.27
CA ILE A 60 -0.81 -13.01 3.01
C ILE A 60 -0.01 -13.01 4.32
N ASP A 61 -0.60 -12.41 5.37
CA ASP A 61 0.01 -12.25 6.70
C ASP A 61 1.43 -11.63 6.64
N PRO A 62 1.57 -10.42 6.08
CA PRO A 62 2.87 -9.76 5.94
C PRO A 62 3.46 -9.35 7.29
N ASP A 63 4.79 -9.24 7.34
CA ASP A 63 5.50 -8.58 8.46
C ASP A 63 5.60 -7.07 8.23
N LYS A 64 5.68 -6.65 6.95
CA LYS A 64 5.81 -5.27 6.51
C LYS A 64 5.06 -5.07 5.19
N ILE A 65 4.43 -3.92 5.03
CA ILE A 65 3.80 -3.48 3.78
C ILE A 65 4.60 -2.28 3.25
N VAL A 66 5.05 -2.38 2.00
CA VAL A 66 5.63 -1.25 1.27
C VAL A 66 4.63 -0.83 0.20
N VAL A 67 4.07 0.36 0.33
CA VAL A 67 3.17 0.93 -0.67
C VAL A 67 3.98 1.85 -1.58
N VAL A 68 3.88 1.66 -2.89
CA VAL A 68 4.65 2.41 -3.89
C VAL A 68 3.69 3.20 -4.77
N GLY A 69 3.86 4.51 -4.77
CA GLY A 69 3.12 5.40 -5.65
C GLY A 69 2.58 6.63 -4.94
N ARG A 70 2.30 7.64 -5.76
CA ARG A 70 1.72 8.92 -5.36
C ARG A 70 0.34 9.07 -5.99
N LEU A 71 -0.56 9.74 -5.28
CA LEU A 71 -1.89 10.06 -5.76
C LEU A 71 -2.04 11.56 -5.98
N ASP A 72 -3.02 11.94 -6.78
CA ASP A 72 -3.46 13.32 -6.78
C ASP A 72 -4.23 13.61 -5.48
N GLY A 73 -4.02 14.77 -4.87
CA GLY A 73 -4.58 15.12 -3.56
C GLY A 73 -4.00 14.39 -2.33
N TYR A 74 -3.28 13.27 -2.49
CA TYR A 74 -2.53 12.60 -1.43
C TYR A 74 -1.09 12.31 -1.83
N VAL A 75 -0.13 12.69 -0.99
CA VAL A 75 1.30 12.49 -1.31
C VAL A 75 1.63 11.01 -1.55
N TRP A 76 0.98 10.08 -0.84
CA TRP A 76 1.29 8.65 -0.95
C TRP A 76 0.04 7.78 -1.07
N LEU A 77 0.15 6.74 -1.91
CA LEU A 77 -0.85 5.69 -2.06
C LEU A 77 -1.12 4.92 -0.75
N GLY A 78 -0.18 4.96 0.20
CA GLY A 78 -0.32 4.33 1.53
C GLY A 78 -1.55 4.80 2.31
N THR A 79 -2.07 6.00 2.03
CA THR A 79 -3.33 6.48 2.61
C THR A 79 -4.51 5.55 2.33
N VAL A 80 -4.59 4.99 1.14
CA VAL A 80 -5.66 4.08 0.73
C VAL A 80 -5.66 2.84 1.61
N ILE A 81 -4.47 2.25 1.80
CA ILE A 81 -4.31 1.07 2.64
C ILE A 81 -4.65 1.36 4.09
N CYS A 82 -4.23 2.48 4.66
CA CYS A 82 -4.62 2.88 6.02
C CYS A 82 -6.15 2.90 6.20
N ARG A 83 -6.87 3.46 5.21
CA ARG A 83 -8.34 3.53 5.23
C ARG A 83 -8.98 2.14 5.20
N PHE A 84 -8.42 1.18 4.46
CA PHE A 84 -8.97 -0.18 4.41
C PHE A 84 -8.99 -0.85 5.79
N PHE A 85 -8.04 -0.48 6.66
CA PHE A 85 -7.95 -0.97 8.03
C PHE A 85 -8.56 0.00 9.06
N GLY A 86 -9.36 0.97 8.63
CA GLY A 86 -10.08 1.90 9.51
C GLY A 86 -9.18 2.91 10.23
N GLN A 87 -7.94 3.09 9.76
CA GLN A 87 -6.99 4.03 10.32
C GLN A 87 -6.99 5.33 9.50
N PHE A 88 -7.22 6.46 10.18
CA PHE A 88 -6.99 7.78 9.59
C PHE A 88 -5.48 8.01 9.41
N ASN A 89 -5.10 8.83 8.43
CA ASN A 89 -3.71 9.13 8.07
C ASN A 89 -2.93 9.80 9.22
N SER A 90 -2.48 9.03 10.21
CA SER A 90 -1.50 9.45 11.20
C SER A 90 -0.13 8.88 10.81
N TRP A 91 0.58 9.62 9.98
CA TRP A 91 1.95 9.29 9.61
C TRP A 91 2.88 9.63 10.78
N ASN A 92 3.69 8.67 11.21
CA ASN A 92 4.71 8.87 12.23
C ASN A 92 5.70 9.91 11.72
N GLU A 93 6.01 10.89 12.57
CA GLU A 93 7.02 11.92 12.31
C GLU A 93 6.80 12.66 10.98
N GLN A 94 5.53 12.91 10.59
CA GLN A 94 5.16 13.46 9.28
C GLN A 94 5.95 14.71 8.85
N ARG A 95 6.46 15.52 9.79
CA ARG A 95 7.27 16.71 9.48
C ARG A 95 8.72 16.40 9.07
N GLU A 96 9.23 15.28 9.55
CA GLU A 96 10.64 14.86 9.42
C GLU A 96 10.79 13.69 8.45
N ASN A 97 9.69 12.97 8.19
CA ASN A 97 9.64 11.84 7.30
C ASN A 97 9.30 12.28 5.87
N PRO A 98 10.24 12.14 4.90
CA PRO A 98 9.96 12.44 3.49
C PRO A 98 8.92 11.49 2.86
N TYR A 99 8.62 10.39 3.53
CA TYR A 99 7.72 9.33 3.09
C TYR A 99 6.63 9.05 4.13
N GLY A 100 5.68 8.18 3.82
CA GLY A 100 4.70 7.73 4.81
C GLY A 100 5.28 6.61 5.66
N LYS A 101 5.30 6.72 6.98
CA LYS A 101 5.55 5.57 7.88
C LYS A 101 4.46 5.49 8.93
N THR A 102 3.89 4.32 9.12
CA THR A 102 2.90 4.07 10.18
C THR A 102 2.86 2.59 10.53
N THR A 103 2.03 2.23 11.49
CA THR A 103 1.79 0.84 11.88
C THR A 103 0.30 0.55 11.75
N LEU A 104 -0.03 -0.58 11.12
CA LEU A 104 -1.38 -1.12 11.04
C LEU A 104 -1.54 -2.30 12.01
N ASN A 105 -2.77 -2.54 12.46
CA ASN A 105 -3.12 -3.75 13.18
C ASN A 105 -3.81 -4.74 12.24
N ILE A 106 -3.14 -5.81 11.85
CA ILE A 106 -3.64 -6.83 10.92
C ILE A 106 -3.64 -8.17 11.66
N ASN A 107 -4.80 -8.81 11.78
CA ASN A 107 -4.98 -10.06 12.55
C ASN A 107 -4.47 -9.99 14.01
N GLY A 108 -4.54 -8.82 14.64
CA GLY A 108 -4.03 -8.63 16.01
C GLY A 108 -2.52 -8.43 16.11
N LYS A 109 -1.81 -8.37 14.97
CA LYS A 109 -0.36 -8.16 14.87
C LYS A 109 -0.04 -6.74 14.38
N PRO A 110 0.95 -6.05 14.96
CA PRO A 110 1.46 -4.81 14.41
C PRO A 110 2.23 -5.09 13.11
N VAL A 111 1.81 -4.47 12.03
CA VAL A 111 2.45 -4.54 10.71
C VAL A 111 2.92 -3.15 10.32
N GLU A 112 4.22 -3.02 10.04
CA GLU A 112 4.79 -1.75 9.59
C GLU A 112 4.29 -1.45 8.18
N LEU A 113 3.81 -0.23 7.94
CA LEU A 113 3.46 0.28 6.62
C LEU A 113 4.38 1.45 6.28
N ILE A 114 5.11 1.31 5.18
CA ILE A 114 5.96 2.35 4.62
C ILE A 114 5.42 2.70 3.23
N ALA A 115 5.21 3.98 2.94
CA ALA A 115 4.70 4.47 1.68
C ALA A 115 5.75 5.34 1.00
N ILE A 116 6.29 4.87 -0.13
CA ILE A 116 7.32 5.54 -0.92
C ILE A 116 6.76 6.00 -2.26
N GLU A 117 7.42 6.96 -2.91
CA GLU A 117 6.96 7.48 -4.20
C GLU A 117 7.26 6.50 -5.34
N SER A 118 8.45 5.88 -5.33
CA SER A 118 8.94 5.00 -6.37
C SER A 118 9.81 3.86 -5.82
N LEU A 119 10.15 2.87 -6.66
CA LEU A 119 11.08 1.79 -6.26
C LEU A 119 12.53 2.25 -6.09
N ASP A 120 12.88 3.47 -6.53
CA ASP A 120 14.20 4.07 -6.32
C ASP A 120 14.38 4.50 -4.86
N ASP A 121 13.27 4.78 -4.17
CA ASP A 121 13.23 5.14 -2.75
C ASP A 121 13.30 3.92 -1.82
N TRP A 122 13.54 2.72 -2.35
CA TRP A 122 13.53 1.47 -1.58
C TRP A 122 14.50 1.46 -0.39
N ALA A 123 15.61 2.21 -0.46
CA ALA A 123 16.56 2.31 0.65
C ALA A 123 15.90 2.82 1.96
N TYR A 124 14.80 3.56 1.86
CA TYR A 124 14.04 4.07 3.00
C TYR A 124 13.14 3.01 3.66
N THR A 125 13.00 1.81 3.08
CA THR A 125 12.17 0.73 3.61
C THR A 125 12.94 -0.25 4.51
N ALA A 126 14.26 -0.07 4.63
CA ALA A 126 15.14 -0.92 5.41
C ALA A 126 14.84 -0.84 6.92
#